data_AF-A0A2V6LAY2-F1
#
_entry.id   AF-A0A2V6LAY2-F1
#
_cell.length_a   1.000
_cell.length_b   1.000
_cell.length_c   1.000
_cell.angle_alpha   90.00
_cell.angle_beta   90.00
_cell.angle_gamma   90.00
#
_symmetry.space_group_name_H-M   'P 1'
#
loop_
_entity.id
_entity.type
_entity.pdbx_description
1 polymer ?
#
loop_
_entity_poly.entity_id
_entity_poly.type
_entity_poly.pdbx_seq_one_letter_code
_entity_poly.pdbx_strand_id
1 'polypeptide(L)'
;MPINWVTVIWAMAASACVTIALPHLFIGIWQRRAMANLLVAIAAHAVAAIAAAEFAVMSAQTPEQIGRAQQWGHVPVFVLMVVALLFQAANWLFGAV
;
A
#
# COMPACT_ATOMS: atom_id res chain seq x y z
N MET A 1 7.24 28.15 8.93
CA MET A 1 8.17 27.12 8.41
C MET A 1 7.87 26.95 6.93
N PRO A 2 8.86 26.93 6.02
CA PRO A 2 8.59 26.71 4.60
C PRO A 2 7.94 25.33 4.40
N ILE A 3 7.01 25.23 3.44
CA ILE A 3 6.35 23.98 3.07
C ILE A 3 7.41 23.00 2.58
N ASN A 4 7.46 21.81 3.20
CA ASN A 4 8.26 20.71 2.68
C ASN A 4 7.44 19.96 1.61
N TRP A 5 7.77 20.19 0.34
CA TRP A 5 7.13 19.55 -0.80
C TRP A 5 7.18 18.02 -0.77
N VAL A 6 8.24 17.45 -0.16
CA VAL A 6 8.35 16.01 0.05
C VAL A 6 7.20 15.53 0.94
N THR A 7 6.97 16.19 2.07
CA THR A 7 5.84 15.85 2.96
C THR A 7 4.49 15.97 2.26
N VAL A 8 4.30 17.00 1.43
CA VAL A 8 3.04 17.21 0.70
C VAL A 8 2.78 16.08 -0.30
N ILE A 9 3.77 15.75 -1.15
CA ILE A 9 3.62 14.71 -2.17
C ILE A 9 3.38 13.34 -1.52
N TRP A 10 4.14 13.02 -0.48
CA TRP A 10 3.99 11.77 0.27
C TRP A 10 2.64 11.65 0.97
N ALA A 11 2.14 12.73 1.56
CA ALA A 11 0.82 12.77 2.16
C ALA A 11 -0.31 12.63 1.12
N MET A 12 -0.15 13.26 -0.06
CA MET A 12 -1.10 13.13 -1.18
C MET A 12 -1.11 11.71 -1.76
N ALA A 13 0.06 11.07 -1.89
CA ALA A 13 0.14 9.68 -2.32
C ALA A 13 -0.56 8.74 -1.31
N ALA A 14 -0.27 8.91 -0.01
CA ALA A 14 -0.92 8.13 1.04
C ALA A 14 -2.44 8.35 1.06
N SER A 15 -2.92 9.60 0.94
CA SER A 15 -4.35 9.91 0.94
C SER A 15 -5.07 9.37 -0.31
N ALA A 16 -4.44 9.43 -1.48
CA ALA A 16 -4.98 8.84 -2.70
C ALA A 16 -5.13 7.32 -2.56
N CYS A 17 -4.12 6.64 -2.02
CA CYS A 17 -4.18 5.20 -1.77
C CYS A 17 -5.29 4.84 -0.76
N VAL A 18 -5.41 5.57 0.36
CA VAL A 18 -6.48 5.36 1.35
C VAL A 18 -7.87 5.60 0.75
N THR A 19 -8.01 6.64 -0.07
CA THR A 19 -9.26 6.99 -0.76
C THR A 19 -9.70 5.88 -1.71
N ILE A 20 -8.76 5.29 -2.46
CA ILE A 20 -9.04 4.14 -3.32
C ILE A 20 -9.34 2.89 -2.49
N ALA A 21 -8.67 2.67 -1.36
CA ALA A 21 -8.90 1.48 -0.54
C ALA A 21 -10.30 1.43 0.09
N LEU A 22 -10.84 2.57 0.54
CA LEU A 22 -12.10 2.67 1.28
C LEU A 22 -13.32 2.02 0.57
N PRO A 23 -13.67 2.39 -0.68
CA PRO A 23 -14.81 1.79 -1.37
C PRO A 23 -14.59 0.31 -1.67
N HIS A 24 -13.36 -0.09 -2.03
CA HIS A 24 -13.01 -1.49 -2.30
C HIS A 24 -13.12 -2.36 -1.05
N LEU A 25 -12.72 -1.85 0.12
CA LEU A 25 -12.88 -2.51 1.41
C LEU A 25 -14.37 -2.66 1.78
N PHE A 26 -15.14 -1.59 1.61
CA PHE A 26 -16.57 -1.56 1.97
C PHE A 26 -17.39 -2.55 1.14
N ILE A 27 -17.17 -2.56 -0.19
CA ILE A 27 -17.84 -3.49 -1.10
C ILE A 27 -17.37 -4.94 -0.85
N GLY A 28 -16.08 -5.16 -0.60
CA GLY A 28 -15.53 -6.50 -0.35
C GLY A 28 -16.03 -7.13 0.96
N ILE A 29 -16.24 -6.33 2.01
CA ILE A 29 -16.81 -6.81 3.28
C ILE A 29 -18.30 -7.15 3.11
N TRP A 30 -19.05 -6.31 2.40
CA TRP A 30 -20.50 -6.50 2.22
C TRP A 30 -20.82 -7.62 1.23
N GLN A 31 -20.06 -7.72 0.14
CA GLN A 31 -20.20 -8.74 -0.88
C GLN A 31 -19.00 -9.68 -0.83
N ARG A 32 -18.98 -10.60 0.14
CA ARG A 32 -17.88 -11.58 0.34
C ARG A 32 -17.52 -12.42 -0.90
N ARG A 33 -18.32 -12.39 -1.96
CA ARG A 33 -18.02 -12.94 -3.30
C ARG A 33 -16.97 -12.14 -4.09
N ALA A 34 -16.66 -10.91 -3.68
CA ALA A 34 -15.70 -10.02 -4.33
C ALA A 34 -14.35 -10.05 -3.59
N MET A 35 -13.73 -11.22 -3.45
CA MET A 35 -12.36 -11.37 -2.91
C MET A 35 -11.36 -10.44 -3.61
N ALA A 36 -11.56 -10.19 -4.90
CA ALA A 36 -10.80 -9.20 -5.69
C ALA A 36 -10.80 -7.79 -5.06
N ASN A 37 -11.92 -7.34 -4.50
CA ASN A 37 -12.03 -6.01 -3.92
C ASN A 37 -11.27 -5.89 -2.59
N LEU A 38 -11.25 -6.95 -1.78
CA LEU A 38 -10.43 -6.97 -0.57
C LEU A 38 -8.93 -6.96 -0.90
N LEU A 39 -8.51 -7.71 -1.92
CA LEU A 39 -7.12 -7.73 -2.39
C LEU A 39 -6.68 -6.34 -2.88
N VAL A 40 -7.51 -5.63 -3.65
CA VAL A 40 -7.22 -4.25 -4.08
C VAL A 40 -7.10 -3.29 -2.89
N ALA A 41 -7.98 -3.41 -1.88
CA ALA A 41 -7.88 -2.60 -0.68
C ALA A 41 -6.59 -2.85 0.11
N ILE A 42 -6.15 -4.11 0.22
CA ILE A 42 -4.88 -4.46 0.87
C ILE A 42 -3.68 -3.95 0.06
N ALA A 43 -3.72 -4.08 -1.27
CA ALA A 43 -2.68 -3.55 -2.16
C ALA A 43 -2.52 -2.03 -1.99
N ALA A 44 -3.62 -1.28 -1.96
CA ALA A 44 -3.59 0.16 -1.75
C ALA A 44 -3.00 0.55 -0.38
N HIS A 45 -3.33 -0.16 0.69
CA HIS A 45 -2.72 0.06 2.01
C HIS A 45 -1.22 -0.28 2.03
N ALA A 46 -0.81 -1.35 1.33
CA ALA A 46 0.59 -1.70 1.21
C ALA A 46 1.37 -0.59 0.49
N VAL A 47 0.83 -0.05 -0.61
CA VAL A 47 1.44 1.10 -1.31
C VAL A 47 1.53 2.33 -0.41
N ALA A 48 0.51 2.63 0.38
CA ALA A 48 0.55 3.73 1.35
C ALA A 48 1.63 3.53 2.44
N ALA A 49 1.88 2.29 2.86
CA ALA A 49 2.91 1.96 3.83
C ALA A 49 4.33 2.00 3.24
N ILE A 50 4.51 1.55 2.00
CA ILE A 50 5.76 1.75 1.22
C ILE A 50 6.05 3.25 1.16
N ALA A 51 5.01 4.01 0.89
CA ALA A 51 5.09 5.43 0.76
C ALA A 51 5.59 6.13 2.05
N ALA A 52 4.98 5.78 3.18
CA ALA A 52 5.45 6.25 4.48
C ALA A 52 6.90 5.84 4.79
N ALA A 53 7.33 4.64 4.37
CA ALA A 53 8.69 4.16 4.58
C ALA A 53 9.71 4.95 3.75
N GLU A 54 9.41 5.25 2.48
CA GLU A 54 10.27 6.10 1.64
C GLU A 54 10.35 7.53 2.17
N PHE A 55 9.23 8.10 2.64
CA PHE A 55 9.26 9.39 3.35
C PHE A 55 10.15 9.35 4.60
N ALA A 56 10.09 8.26 5.38
CA ALA A 56 10.94 8.07 6.56
C ALA A 56 12.42 7.97 6.18
N VAL A 57 12.76 7.35 5.04
CA VAL A 57 14.14 7.33 4.52
C VAL A 57 14.59 8.74 4.11
N MET A 58 13.76 9.49 3.40
CA MET A 58 14.09 10.85 2.95
C MET A 58 14.20 11.87 4.10
N SER A 59 13.54 11.61 5.22
CA SER A 59 13.58 12.46 6.43
C SER A 59 14.59 11.99 7.49
N ALA A 60 15.23 10.84 7.30
CA ALA A 60 16.21 10.30 8.23
C ALA A 60 17.49 11.15 8.26
N GLN A 61 18.04 11.34 9.46
CA GLN A 61 19.28 12.10 9.66
C GLN A 61 20.48 11.22 9.99
N THR A 62 20.25 9.92 10.23
CA THR A 62 21.32 8.95 10.49
C THR A 62 21.19 7.70 9.62
N PRO A 63 22.32 7.02 9.31
CA PRO A 63 22.31 5.76 8.58
C PRO A 63 21.46 4.66 9.26
N GLU A 64 21.41 4.62 10.59
CA GLU A 64 20.61 3.63 11.33
C GLU A 64 19.11 3.86 11.15
N GLN A 65 18.68 5.13 11.05
CA GLN A 65 17.29 5.47 10.75
C GLN A 65 16.90 5.06 9.34
N ILE A 66 17.79 5.27 8.36
CA ILE A 66 17.60 4.81 6.97
C ILE A 66 17.47 3.29 6.93
N GLY A 67 18.39 2.57 7.57
CA GLY A 67 18.37 1.09 7.59
C GLY A 67 17.07 0.54 8.18
N ARG A 68 16.60 1.14 9.28
CA ARG A 68 15.34 0.74 9.93
C ARG A 68 14.13 1.05 9.05
N ALA A 69 14.06 2.24 8.46
CA ALA A 69 12.98 2.62 7.56
C ALA A 69 12.92 1.70 6.33
N GLN A 70 14.07 1.31 5.77
CA GLN A 70 14.12 0.33 4.68
C GLN A 70 13.69 -1.07 5.10
N GLN A 71 14.10 -1.55 6.27
CA GLN A 71 13.65 -2.85 6.80
C GLN A 71 12.13 -2.88 6.96
N TRP A 72 11.54 -1.83 7.54
CA TRP A 72 10.09 -1.70 7.65
C TRP A 72 9.41 -1.52 6.30
N GLY A 73 10.06 -0.89 5.32
CA GLY A 73 9.56 -0.75 3.95
C GLY A 73 9.51 -2.07 3.17
N HIS A 74 10.35 -3.07 3.51
CA HIS A 74 10.30 -4.38 2.86
C HIS A 74 9.03 -5.17 3.20
N VAL A 75 8.48 -4.98 4.40
CA VAL A 75 7.25 -5.66 4.84
C VAL A 75 6.06 -5.34 3.92
N PRO A 76 5.70 -4.07 3.66
CA PRO A 76 4.60 -3.75 2.77
C PRO A 76 4.90 -4.08 1.30
N VAL A 77 6.17 -4.05 0.85
CA VAL A 77 6.55 -4.57 -0.48
C VAL A 77 6.24 -6.06 -0.59
N PHE A 78 6.60 -6.85 0.42
CA PHE A 78 6.29 -8.27 0.47
C PHE A 78 4.77 -8.53 0.45
N VAL A 79 4.01 -7.77 1.25
CA VAL A 79 2.54 -7.85 1.26
C VAL A 79 1.97 -7.55 -0.12
N LEU A 80 2.45 -6.49 -0.79
CA LEU A 80 1.99 -6.11 -2.13
C LEU A 80 2.25 -7.24 -3.14
N MET A 81 3.42 -7.87 -3.07
CA MET A 81 3.78 -8.99 -3.94
C MET A 81 2.90 -10.23 -3.69
N VAL A 82 2.65 -10.59 -2.43
CA VAL A 82 1.75 -11.70 -2.07
C VAL A 82 0.33 -11.42 -2.57
N VAL A 83 -0.17 -10.20 -2.38
CA VAL A 83 -1.52 -9.80 -2.84
C VAL A 83 -1.64 -9.86 -4.36
N ALA A 84 -0.62 -9.41 -5.10
CA ALA A 84 -0.60 -9.51 -6.56
C ALA A 84 -0.66 -10.98 -7.02
N LEU A 85 0.10 -11.87 -6.38
CA LEU A 85 0.08 -13.29 -6.67
C LEU A 85 -1.28 -13.93 -6.33
N LEU A 86 -1.88 -13.58 -5.19
CA LEU A 86 -3.21 -14.07 -4.80
C LEU A 86 -4.29 -13.58 -5.76
N PHE A 87 -4.21 -12.34 -6.21
CA PHE A 87 -5.12 -11.80 -7.21
C PHE A 87 -5.01 -12.56 -8.53
N GLN A 88 -3.79 -12.80 -9.00
CA GLN A 88 -3.53 -13.57 -10.22
C GLN A 88 -3.95 -15.04 -10.09
N ALA A 89 -3.71 -15.67 -8.93
CA ALA A 89 -4.13 -17.03 -8.64
C ALA A 89 -5.65 -17.15 -8.60
N ALA A 90 -6.35 -16.21 -7.95
CA ALA A 90 -7.81 -16.15 -7.97
C ALA A 90 -8.35 -15.98 -9.39
N ASN A 91 -7.73 -15.10 -10.19
CA ASN A 91 -8.10 -14.93 -11.59
C ASN A 91 -7.94 -16.22 -12.42
N TRP A 92 -6.81 -16.92 -12.25
CA TRP A 92 -6.56 -18.21 -12.90
C TRP A 92 -7.54 -19.31 -12.47
N LEU A 93 -7.87 -19.39 -11.17
CA LEU A 93 -8.73 -20.45 -10.62
C LEU A 93 -10.21 -20.26 -10.99
N PHE A 94 -10.68 -19.02 -11.01
CA PHE A 94 -12.10 -18.70 -11.19
C PHE A 94 -12.46 -18.22 -12.61
N GLY A 95 -11.47 -18.05 -13.50
CA GLY A 95 -11.69 -17.72 -14.92
C GLY A 95 -12.50 -16.45 -15.15
N ALA A 96 -12.43 -15.48 -14.22
CA ALA A 96 -13.22 -14.27 -14.26
C ALA A 96 -12.44 -13.09 -14.84
N VAL A 97 -11.96 -13.26 -16.09
CA VAL A 97 -11.83 -12.25 -17.16
C VAL A 97 -11.90 -13.00 -18.49
#